data_AF-U9U9J0-F1
#
_entry.id   AF-U9U9J0-F1
#
_cell.length_a   1.000
_cell.length_b   1.000
_cell.length_c   1.000
_cell.angle_alpha   90.00
_cell.angle_beta   90.00
_cell.angle_gamma   90.00
#
_symmetry.space_group_name_H-M   'P 1'
#
loop_
_entity.id
_entity.type
_entity.pdbx_description
1 polymer ?
#
loop_
_entity_poly.entity_id
_entity_poly.type
_entity_poly.pdbx_seq_one_letter_code
_entity_poly.pdbx_strand_id
1 'polypeptide(L)'
;MTSIFHSGLSKDFSSILNDADDFNVIIQVGKNEYIKEFHAHSVILRTRSPYFRSALSNKWITKNNDMIIFNKPNISPLVFEMILKYIYTGELDLTNYQSEDILELLVASDELLLEELFEHVQDNLIEKQTTWVQENFVLVLHTVFKLLNCKKLQTYCLESICSDPRSFITSKNFPSLDKDILYNLLERDDLPVEEVIIWECLIKWGIEQTPGFESNNNDRTKWNNENYEALRETLSQFIPLIRFVEISAADYLTKVRPYKAIIPNIIHNEVEEFYFNGTIPKTINLPPRVGKSHIESKIIKIKLISTIINWINKKDAKAIRNKNDSLYNFDLIYRGSQSGINNNSFRNKCNLRLPILVLIKCQNTKKIFGGYTPVGFYSNDSIDGLIYSENSFIFSFEDDTYMKNIKLSRVISYDYAIYNNYYYGFNFGGDALCMENQNLYANGNEHYEKNVSDDNNIPYIIEEIEAFRVVKL
;
A
#
# COMPACT_ATOMS: atom_id res chain seq x y z
N MET A 1 33.63 -22.92 -28.33
CA MET A 1 33.61 -22.82 -26.86
C MET A 1 34.43 -21.59 -26.51
N THR A 2 33.83 -20.59 -25.88
CA THR A 2 34.50 -19.31 -25.58
C THR A 2 35.03 -19.36 -24.15
N SER A 3 36.34 -19.22 -23.97
CA SER A 3 36.95 -19.06 -22.63
C SER A 3 36.77 -17.63 -22.15
N ILE A 4 36.35 -17.45 -20.89
CA ILE A 4 36.04 -16.14 -20.30
C ILE A 4 37.17 -15.75 -19.33
N PHE A 5 37.82 -14.61 -19.58
CA PHE A 5 38.96 -14.10 -18.80
C PHE A 5 38.71 -12.70 -18.20
N HIS A 6 37.44 -12.34 -17.95
CA HIS A 6 37.07 -10.99 -17.48
C HIS A 6 37.68 -10.60 -16.13
N SER A 7 37.95 -11.56 -15.24
CA SER A 7 38.57 -11.28 -13.93
C SER A 7 40.01 -10.79 -14.04
N GLY A 8 40.79 -11.31 -14.99
CA GLY A 8 42.14 -10.80 -15.28
C GLY A 8 42.09 -9.37 -15.80
N LEU A 9 41.23 -9.14 -16.82
CA LEU A 9 41.01 -7.83 -17.40
C LEU A 9 40.56 -6.78 -16.36
N SER A 10 39.65 -7.14 -15.46
CA SER A 10 39.18 -6.25 -14.39
C SER A 10 40.30 -5.87 -13.42
N LYS A 11 41.15 -6.84 -13.03
CA LYS A 11 42.34 -6.58 -12.19
C LYS A 11 43.32 -5.63 -12.88
N ASP A 12 43.55 -5.82 -14.18
CA ASP A 12 44.43 -4.93 -14.96
C ASP A 12 43.89 -3.48 -14.96
N PHE A 13 42.57 -3.29 -15.14
CA PHE A 13 41.94 -1.97 -15.02
C PHE A 13 41.99 -1.41 -13.58
N SER A 14 41.91 -2.25 -12.55
CA SER A 14 42.09 -1.80 -11.17
C SER A 14 43.48 -1.25 -10.91
N SER A 15 44.53 -1.84 -11.50
CA SER A 15 45.90 -1.33 -11.39
C SER A 15 46.03 0.04 -12.05
N ILE A 16 45.46 0.22 -13.25
CA ILE A 16 45.43 1.50 -13.96
C ILE A 16 44.77 2.60 -13.13
N LEU A 17 43.69 2.28 -12.41
CA LEU A 17 43.02 3.25 -11.53
C LEU A 17 43.90 3.71 -10.37
N ASN A 18 44.71 2.81 -9.79
CA ASN A 18 45.55 3.11 -8.63
C ASN A 18 46.84 3.83 -8.98
N ASP A 19 47.50 3.42 -10.08
CA ASP A 19 48.77 4.00 -10.52
C ASP A 19 48.54 5.32 -11.29
N ALA A 20 47.32 5.51 -11.82
CA ALA A 20 46.89 6.68 -12.59
C ALA A 20 47.86 7.03 -13.74
N ASP A 21 48.47 6.03 -14.39
CA ASP A 21 49.29 6.25 -15.59
C ASP A 21 48.41 6.64 -16.78
N ASP A 22 48.90 7.47 -17.69
CA ASP A 22 48.19 7.94 -18.91
C ASP A 22 46.78 8.55 -18.71
N PHE A 23 46.45 9.03 -17.51
CA PHE A 23 45.19 9.73 -17.25
C PHE A 23 45.06 11.01 -18.07
N ASN A 24 43.85 11.32 -18.53
CA ASN A 24 43.55 12.53 -19.31
C ASN A 24 42.37 13.35 -18.78
N VAL A 25 41.84 12.96 -17.61
CA VAL A 25 40.78 13.66 -16.89
C VAL A 25 41.19 13.83 -15.43
N ILE A 26 41.01 15.03 -14.91
CA ILE A 26 41.06 15.35 -13.48
C ILE A 26 39.65 15.70 -13.05
N ILE A 27 39.09 14.93 -12.11
CA ILE A 27 37.75 15.14 -11.57
C ILE A 27 37.88 15.70 -10.16
N GLN A 28 37.41 16.94 -9.96
CA GLN A 28 37.36 17.60 -8.66
C GLN A 28 36.00 17.32 -8.02
N VAL A 29 35.99 16.53 -6.96
CA VAL A 29 34.77 16.03 -6.30
C VAL A 29 34.64 16.61 -4.91
N GLY A 30 33.43 16.95 -4.50
CA GLY A 30 33.14 17.56 -3.21
C GLY A 30 33.06 19.08 -3.27
N LYS A 31 32.82 19.72 -2.12
CA LYS A 31 32.55 21.16 -2.03
C LYS A 31 33.41 21.82 -0.96
N ASN A 32 33.79 23.08 -1.19
CA ASN A 32 34.59 23.92 -0.29
C ASN A 32 35.94 23.26 0.07
N GLU A 33 36.27 23.15 1.35
CA GLU A 33 37.55 22.60 1.84
C GLU A 33 37.65 21.07 1.70
N TYR A 34 36.57 20.38 1.31
CA TYR A 34 36.51 18.92 1.18
C TYR A 34 36.55 18.45 -0.27
N ILE A 35 37.29 19.16 -1.13
CA ILE A 35 37.49 18.76 -2.53
C ILE A 35 38.63 17.73 -2.61
N LYS A 36 38.36 16.57 -3.22
CA LYS A 36 39.37 15.56 -3.57
C LYS A 36 39.49 15.49 -5.09
N GLU A 37 40.71 15.41 -5.58
CA GLU A 37 41.00 15.22 -7.00
C GLU A 37 41.12 13.74 -7.32
N PHE A 38 40.50 13.34 -8.43
CA PHE A 38 40.55 11.98 -8.97
C PHE A 38 41.11 12.01 -10.38
N HIS A 39 42.12 11.19 -10.64
CA HIS A 39 42.71 11.02 -11.96
C HIS A 39 42.03 9.86 -12.69
N ALA A 40 41.61 10.09 -13.93
CA ALA A 40 40.84 9.11 -14.67
C ALA A 40 41.01 9.18 -16.20
N HIS A 41 40.49 8.16 -16.87
CA HIS A 41 40.53 7.98 -18.31
C HIS A 41 39.17 8.27 -18.92
N SER A 42 39.10 9.32 -19.74
CA SER A 42 37.85 9.73 -20.41
C SER A 42 37.22 8.60 -21.22
N VAL A 43 38.02 7.75 -21.87
CA VAL A 43 37.51 6.63 -22.68
C VAL A 43 36.75 5.60 -21.83
N ILE A 44 37.25 5.28 -20.64
CA ILE A 44 36.61 4.33 -19.72
C ILE A 44 35.32 4.93 -19.17
N LEU A 45 35.38 6.17 -18.66
CA LEU A 45 34.22 6.91 -18.14
C LEU A 45 33.09 6.99 -19.18
N ARG A 46 33.40 7.43 -20.40
CA ARG A 46 32.43 7.58 -21.51
C ARG A 46 31.88 6.24 -22.01
N THR A 47 32.61 5.14 -21.80
CA THR A 47 32.16 3.80 -22.17
C THR A 47 31.14 3.28 -21.17
N ARG A 48 31.38 3.49 -19.87
CA ARG A 48 30.56 2.93 -18.77
C ARG A 48 29.41 3.83 -18.31
N SER A 49 29.45 5.12 -18.61
CA SER A 49 28.42 6.09 -18.20
C SER A 49 27.94 6.94 -19.39
N PRO A 50 26.63 6.92 -19.71
CA PRO A 50 26.02 7.83 -20.68
C PRO A 50 26.18 9.31 -20.27
N TYR A 51 26.17 9.60 -18.97
CA TYR A 51 26.43 10.94 -18.45
C TYR A 51 27.83 11.40 -18.84
N PHE A 52 28.87 10.63 -18.49
CA PHE A 52 30.24 11.00 -18.84
C PHE A 52 30.48 10.99 -20.35
N ARG A 53 29.80 10.10 -21.11
CA ARG A 53 29.82 10.13 -22.59
C ARG A 53 29.43 11.49 -23.15
N SER A 54 28.41 12.09 -22.55
CA SER A 54 27.87 13.39 -22.95
C SER A 54 28.71 14.54 -22.41
N ALA A 55 29.02 14.51 -21.11
CA ALA A 55 29.75 15.55 -20.39
C ALA A 55 31.20 15.70 -20.87
N LEU A 56 31.86 14.60 -21.26
CA LEU A 56 33.23 14.60 -21.79
C LEU A 56 33.27 14.57 -23.33
N SER A 57 32.20 15.04 -23.99
CA SER A 57 32.23 15.27 -25.43
C SER A 57 32.87 16.63 -25.75
N ASN A 58 33.51 16.76 -26.92
CA ASN A 58 34.33 17.92 -27.33
C ASN A 58 33.68 19.31 -27.18
N LYS A 59 32.36 19.38 -26.97
CA LYS A 59 31.61 20.64 -26.87
C LYS A 59 31.61 21.23 -25.45
N TRP A 60 31.93 20.46 -24.40
CA TRP A 60 31.67 20.81 -22.98
C TRP A 60 32.93 20.85 -22.11
N ILE A 61 34.12 20.71 -22.72
CA ILE A 61 35.37 20.51 -22.01
C ILE A 61 36.17 21.81 -21.89
N THR A 62 36.63 22.11 -20.67
CA THR A 62 37.76 23.00 -20.43
C THR A 62 39.04 22.16 -20.42
N LYS A 63 39.98 22.47 -21.31
CA LYS A 63 41.31 21.85 -21.29
C LYS A 63 42.31 22.78 -20.62
N ASN A 64 43.05 22.27 -19.65
CA ASN A 64 44.21 22.95 -19.07
C ASN A 64 45.41 22.02 -19.22
N ASN A 65 46.46 22.45 -19.93
CA ASN A 65 47.64 21.63 -20.22
C ASN A 65 47.30 20.22 -20.75
N ASP A 66 46.42 20.15 -21.77
CA ASP A 66 45.89 18.93 -22.38
C ASP A 66 45.04 18.00 -21.49
N MET A 67 44.86 18.35 -20.21
CA MET A 67 43.99 17.64 -19.27
C MET A 67 42.56 18.18 -19.28
N ILE A 68 41.58 17.28 -19.23
CA ILE A 68 40.18 17.64 -19.04
C ILE A 68 39.92 17.86 -17.55
N ILE A 69 39.49 19.05 -17.15
CA ILE A 69 39.07 19.32 -15.76
C ILE A 69 37.55 19.22 -15.67
N PHE A 70 37.06 18.37 -14.77
CA PHE A 70 35.63 18.14 -14.56
C PHE A 70 35.27 18.30 -13.09
N ASN A 71 34.22 19.08 -12.79
CA ASN A 71 33.85 19.38 -11.41
C ASN A 71 32.55 18.68 -11.03
N LYS A 72 32.54 18.02 -9.88
CA LYS A 72 31.38 17.30 -9.35
C LYS A 72 31.15 17.63 -7.87
N PRO A 73 30.63 18.82 -7.56
CA PRO A 73 30.49 19.28 -6.18
C PRO A 73 29.36 18.61 -5.40
N ASN A 74 28.46 17.91 -6.07
CA ASN A 74 27.24 17.31 -5.49
C ASN A 74 27.42 15.84 -5.06
N ILE A 75 28.65 15.30 -5.12
CA ILE A 75 28.95 13.93 -4.69
C ILE A 75 30.11 14.01 -3.70
N SER A 76 30.05 13.24 -2.62
CA SER A 76 31.15 13.12 -1.67
C SER A 76 32.34 12.36 -2.28
N PRO A 77 33.58 12.71 -1.89
CA PRO A 77 34.76 11.98 -2.32
C PRO A 77 34.68 10.47 -2.08
N LEU A 78 34.11 10.05 -0.95
CA LEU A 78 33.95 8.64 -0.59
C LEU A 78 33.07 7.90 -1.59
N VAL A 79 31.88 8.45 -1.89
CA VAL A 79 30.93 7.84 -2.83
C VAL A 79 31.49 7.84 -4.25
N PHE A 80 32.18 8.90 -4.65
CA PHE A 80 32.79 8.94 -5.98
C PHE A 80 33.90 7.90 -6.15
N GLU A 81 34.67 7.62 -5.09
CA GLU A 81 35.67 6.55 -5.10
C GLU A 81 35.03 5.17 -5.33
N MET A 82 33.88 4.89 -4.70
CA MET A 82 33.10 3.67 -4.94
C MET A 82 32.64 3.57 -6.40
N ILE A 83 32.12 4.66 -6.95
CA ILE A 83 31.65 4.74 -8.34
C ILE A 83 32.80 4.52 -9.31
N LEU A 84 33.96 5.13 -9.05
CA LEU A 84 35.12 5.02 -9.92
C LEU A 84 35.66 3.59 -9.92
N LYS A 85 35.73 2.94 -8.74
CA LYS A 85 36.06 1.52 -8.64
C LYS A 85 35.08 0.65 -9.44
N TYR A 86 33.77 0.86 -9.29
CA TYR A 86 32.75 0.16 -10.06
C TYR A 86 32.91 0.37 -11.58
N ILE A 87 33.17 1.60 -12.02
CA ILE A 87 33.35 1.91 -13.44
C ILE A 87 34.53 1.14 -14.04
N TYR A 88 35.66 1.05 -13.33
CA TYR A 88 36.87 0.39 -13.85
C TYR A 88 36.82 -1.13 -13.74
N THR A 89 36.28 -1.65 -12.65
CA THR A 89 36.43 -3.07 -12.29
C THR A 89 35.13 -3.87 -12.39
N GLY A 90 33.98 -3.20 -12.38
CA GLY A 90 32.67 -3.84 -12.19
C GLY A 90 32.46 -4.38 -10.77
N GLU A 91 33.34 -4.06 -9.82
CA GLU A 91 33.25 -4.54 -8.44
C GLU A 91 32.69 -3.44 -7.51
N LEU A 92 31.85 -3.87 -6.57
CA LEU A 92 31.32 -3.03 -5.50
C LEU A 92 31.26 -3.86 -4.21
N ASP A 93 31.87 -3.34 -3.14
CA ASP A 93 31.75 -3.90 -1.79
C ASP A 93 31.14 -2.85 -0.88
N LEU A 94 29.93 -3.12 -0.38
CA LEU A 94 29.16 -2.23 0.48
C LEU A 94 29.27 -2.58 1.97
N THR A 95 30.04 -3.61 2.33
CA THR A 95 30.04 -4.17 3.71
C THR A 95 30.52 -3.21 4.78
N ASN A 96 31.42 -2.28 4.44
CA ASN A 96 32.08 -1.39 5.39
C ASN A 96 31.60 0.07 5.29
N TYR A 97 30.55 0.34 4.53
CA TYR A 97 30.03 1.70 4.30
C TYR A 97 28.81 1.97 5.17
N GLN A 98 28.63 3.23 5.59
CA GLN A 98 27.42 3.61 6.32
C GLN A 98 26.23 3.60 5.37
N SER A 99 25.03 3.39 5.90
CA SER A 99 23.82 3.33 5.07
C SER A 99 23.51 4.68 4.41
N GLU A 100 23.90 5.79 5.04
CA GLU A 100 23.87 7.13 4.49
C GLU A 100 24.75 7.24 3.22
N ASP A 101 25.96 6.66 3.25
CA ASP A 101 26.86 6.62 2.09
C ASP A 101 26.26 5.79 0.95
N ILE A 102 25.60 4.68 1.29
CA ILE A 102 24.91 3.81 0.31
C ILE A 102 23.70 4.55 -0.30
N LEU A 103 22.96 5.33 0.49
CA LEU A 103 21.88 6.16 -0.01
C LEU A 103 22.40 7.31 -0.89
N GLU A 104 23.55 7.91 -0.56
CA GLU A 104 24.21 8.89 -1.43
C GLU A 104 24.71 8.24 -2.73
N LEU A 105 25.24 7.01 -2.66
CA LEU A 105 25.62 6.22 -3.83
C LEU A 105 24.43 5.98 -4.77
N LEU A 106 23.23 5.74 -4.23
CA LEU A 106 22.01 5.62 -5.02
C LEU A 106 21.74 6.90 -5.83
N VAL A 107 21.79 8.07 -5.18
CA VAL A 107 21.57 9.38 -5.81
C VAL A 107 22.62 9.64 -6.90
N ALA A 108 23.90 9.39 -6.57
CA ALA A 108 25.00 9.58 -7.50
C ALA A 108 24.92 8.63 -8.71
N SER A 109 24.43 7.41 -8.52
CA SER A 109 24.24 6.43 -9.60
C SER A 109 23.16 6.86 -10.58
N ASP A 110 22.04 7.42 -10.09
CA ASP A 110 21.00 8.02 -10.95
C ASP A 110 21.56 9.22 -11.73
N GLU A 111 22.23 10.16 -11.05
CA GLU A 111 22.77 11.37 -11.68
C GLU A 111 23.81 11.04 -12.77
N LEU A 112 24.64 10.02 -12.55
CA LEU A 112 25.67 9.57 -13.50
C LEU A 112 25.14 8.55 -14.52
N LEU A 113 23.83 8.26 -14.51
CA LEU A 113 23.15 7.33 -15.41
C LEU A 113 23.77 5.92 -15.39
N LEU A 114 24.12 5.42 -14.20
CA LEU A 114 24.68 4.10 -13.96
C LEU A 114 23.58 3.11 -13.56
N GLU A 115 22.73 2.73 -14.51
CA GLU A 115 21.50 1.95 -14.27
C GLU A 115 21.74 0.61 -13.53
N GLU A 116 22.76 -0.16 -13.94
CA GLU A 116 23.12 -1.43 -13.28
C GLU A 116 23.49 -1.22 -11.80
N LEU A 117 24.27 -0.18 -11.50
CA LEU A 117 24.64 0.16 -10.13
C LEU A 117 23.44 0.68 -9.34
N PHE A 118 22.61 1.52 -9.97
CA PHE A 118 21.41 2.09 -9.36
C PHE A 118 20.42 1.00 -8.91
N GLU A 119 20.14 0.01 -9.75
CA GLU A 119 19.30 -1.13 -9.40
C GLU A 119 19.92 -1.98 -8.28
N HIS A 120 21.23 -2.27 -8.36
CA HIS A 120 21.91 -3.03 -7.33
C HIS A 120 21.88 -2.34 -5.95
N VAL A 121 22.03 -1.02 -5.91
CA VAL A 121 22.01 -0.25 -4.66
C VAL A 121 20.60 -0.21 -4.07
N GLN A 122 19.54 -0.11 -4.89
CA GLN A 122 18.16 -0.27 -4.39
C GLN A 122 17.98 -1.63 -3.70
N ASP A 123 18.48 -2.71 -4.31
CA ASP A 123 18.35 -4.07 -3.77
C ASP A 123 19.13 -4.23 -2.47
N ASN A 124 20.33 -3.66 -2.40
CA ASN A 124 21.11 -3.67 -1.16
C ASN A 124 20.39 -2.94 -0.02
N LEU A 125 19.81 -1.76 -0.29
CA LEU A 125 19.07 -0.99 0.70
C LEU A 125 17.83 -1.76 1.21
N ILE A 126 17.14 -2.48 0.32
CA ILE A 126 15.94 -3.26 0.66
C ILE A 126 16.31 -4.53 1.43
N GLU A 127 17.31 -5.29 0.97
CA GLU A 127 17.59 -6.65 1.45
C GLU A 127 18.62 -6.71 2.57
N LYS A 128 19.55 -5.74 2.63
CA LYS A 128 20.68 -5.74 3.58
C LYS A 128 20.61 -4.61 4.59
N GLN A 129 20.06 -3.44 4.21
CA GLN A 129 19.92 -2.27 5.08
C GLN A 129 18.47 -2.04 5.54
N THR A 130 17.64 -3.10 5.53
CA THR A 130 16.20 -3.09 5.85
C THR A 130 15.89 -2.30 7.13
N THR A 131 16.60 -2.60 8.22
CA THR A 131 16.39 -1.97 9.54
C THR A 131 16.69 -0.47 9.49
N TRP A 132 17.84 -0.08 8.93
CA TRP A 132 18.22 1.32 8.83
C TRP A 132 17.23 2.11 7.97
N VAL A 133 16.76 1.55 6.85
CA VAL A 133 15.75 2.19 6.00
C VAL A 133 14.45 2.45 6.78
N GLN A 134 14.00 1.47 7.57
CA GLN A 134 12.78 1.60 8.37
C GLN A 134 12.92 2.63 9.51
N GLU A 135 14.09 2.70 10.15
CA GLU A 135 14.38 3.70 11.17
C GLU A 135 14.52 5.12 10.60
N ASN A 136 14.86 5.25 9.31
CA ASN A 136 15.16 6.50 8.63
C ASN A 136 14.18 6.85 7.50
N PHE A 137 12.93 6.38 7.56
CA PHE A 137 11.95 6.57 6.48
C PHE A 137 11.85 8.01 5.96
N VAL A 138 11.85 9.03 6.83
CA VAL A 138 11.71 10.43 6.39
C VAL A 138 12.87 10.83 5.48
N LEU A 139 14.11 10.52 5.88
CA LEU A 139 15.31 10.78 5.08
C LEU A 139 15.25 10.02 3.76
N VAL A 140 14.94 8.72 3.82
CA VAL A 140 14.91 7.87 2.63
C VAL A 140 13.82 8.35 1.66
N LEU A 141 12.61 8.63 2.14
CA LEU A 141 11.50 9.14 1.33
C LEU A 141 11.85 10.47 0.66
N HIS A 142 12.43 11.44 1.40
CA HIS A 142 12.88 12.71 0.83
C HIS A 142 13.91 12.53 -0.29
N THR A 143 14.75 11.50 -0.19
CA THR A 143 15.73 11.17 -1.22
C THR A 143 15.06 10.49 -2.41
N VAL A 144 14.36 9.38 -2.19
CA VAL A 144 13.87 8.54 -3.28
C VAL A 144 12.73 9.18 -4.06
N PHE A 145 11.90 10.04 -3.46
CA PHE A 145 10.84 10.74 -4.19
C PHE A 145 11.36 11.81 -5.16
N LYS A 146 12.61 12.25 -5.00
CA LYS A 146 13.28 13.12 -5.99
C LYS A 146 13.82 12.34 -7.19
N LEU A 147 13.95 11.02 -7.06
CA LEU A 147 14.49 10.13 -8.09
C LEU A 147 13.34 9.45 -8.84
N LEU A 148 13.01 9.93 -10.04
CA LEU A 148 11.83 9.46 -10.79
C LEU A 148 11.86 7.95 -11.06
N ASN A 149 13.06 7.39 -11.28
CA ASN A 149 13.26 5.98 -11.60
C ASN A 149 13.35 5.07 -10.36
N CYS A 150 13.37 5.61 -9.13
CA CYS A 150 13.56 4.86 -7.89
C CYS A 150 12.29 4.16 -7.40
N LYS A 151 11.56 3.48 -8.31
CA LYS A 151 10.25 2.91 -8.02
C LYS A 151 10.31 1.73 -7.05
N LYS A 152 11.37 0.92 -7.12
CA LYS A 152 11.51 -0.27 -6.29
C LYS A 152 11.61 0.10 -4.81
N LEU A 153 12.51 1.02 -4.47
CA LEU A 153 12.68 1.47 -3.09
C LEU A 153 11.52 2.36 -2.61
N GLN A 154 10.94 3.22 -3.47
CA GLN A 154 9.71 3.96 -3.16
C GLN A 154 8.58 3.02 -2.73
N THR A 155 8.29 1.99 -3.53
CA THR A 155 7.24 1.01 -3.24
C THR A 155 7.53 0.27 -1.94
N TYR A 156 8.77 -0.20 -1.75
CA TYR A 156 9.18 -0.87 -0.51
C TYR A 156 8.93 0.01 0.73
N CYS A 157 9.34 1.28 0.70
CA CYS A 157 9.11 2.20 1.82
C CYS A 157 7.61 2.39 2.10
N LEU A 158 6.81 2.63 1.07
CA LEU A 158 5.36 2.82 1.24
C LEU A 158 4.66 1.56 1.76
N GLU A 159 5.01 0.38 1.25
CA GLU A 159 4.47 -0.89 1.71
C GLU A 159 4.87 -1.22 3.15
N SER A 160 6.10 -0.87 3.53
CA SER A 160 6.60 -1.04 4.90
C SER A 160 5.85 -0.13 5.86
N ILE A 161 5.67 1.15 5.50
CA ILE A 161 4.85 2.10 6.27
C ILE A 161 3.41 1.61 6.36
N CYS A 162 2.82 1.10 5.28
CA CYS A 162 1.45 0.55 5.34
C CYS A 162 1.36 -0.71 6.20
N SER A 163 2.46 -1.43 6.43
CA SER A 163 2.48 -2.62 7.27
C SER A 163 2.51 -2.27 8.77
N ASP A 164 3.16 -1.16 9.15
CA ASP A 164 3.07 -0.56 10.49
C ASP A 164 3.03 0.99 10.43
N PRO A 165 1.85 1.57 10.15
CA PRO A 165 1.76 3.03 9.97
C PRO A 165 2.05 3.81 11.24
N ARG A 166 1.77 3.23 12.40
CA ARG A 166 1.85 3.94 13.69
C ARG A 166 3.28 4.28 14.04
N SER A 167 4.22 3.36 13.87
CA SER A 167 5.63 3.62 14.18
C SER A 167 6.15 4.81 13.36
N PHE A 168 5.80 4.87 12.07
CA PHE A 168 6.16 5.98 11.21
C PHE A 168 5.46 7.29 11.60
N ILE A 169 4.13 7.28 11.71
CA ILE A 169 3.29 8.46 11.96
C ILE A 169 3.55 9.09 13.34
N THR A 170 3.93 8.29 14.33
CA THR A 170 4.27 8.77 15.69
C THR A 170 5.73 9.15 15.86
N SER A 171 6.57 8.93 14.84
CA SER A 171 7.99 9.24 14.89
C SER A 171 8.24 10.74 15.10
N LYS A 172 9.40 11.06 15.69
CA LYS A 172 9.81 12.45 15.92
C LYS A 172 10.09 13.20 14.62
N ASN A 173 10.46 12.48 13.57
CA ASN A 173 10.82 13.05 12.28
C ASN A 173 9.61 13.20 11.35
N PHE A 174 8.47 12.56 11.63
CA PHE A 174 7.27 12.69 10.79
C PHE A 174 6.86 14.14 10.49
N PRO A 175 6.89 15.09 11.45
CA PRO A 175 6.55 16.49 11.17
C PRO A 175 7.47 17.18 10.16
N SER A 176 8.67 16.66 9.86
CA SER A 176 9.56 17.22 8.85
C SER A 176 9.35 16.64 7.45
N LEU A 177 8.35 15.77 7.26
CA LEU A 177 8.03 15.18 5.97
C LEU A 177 7.66 16.26 4.95
N ASP A 178 8.09 16.08 3.71
CA ASP A 178 7.77 17.01 2.63
C ASP A 178 6.26 16.95 2.31
N LYS A 179 5.68 18.10 1.95
CA LYS A 179 4.25 18.25 1.72
C LYS A 179 3.73 17.31 0.62
N ASP A 180 4.51 17.06 -0.42
CA ASP A 180 4.07 16.24 -1.56
C ASP A 180 4.11 14.75 -1.18
N ILE A 181 5.08 14.35 -0.35
CA ILE A 181 5.16 13.00 0.20
C ILE A 181 4.01 12.74 1.18
N LEU A 182 3.72 13.71 2.06
CA LEU A 182 2.56 13.62 2.96
C LEU A 182 1.25 13.52 2.18
N TYR A 183 1.09 14.33 1.12
CA TYR A 183 -0.10 14.29 0.28
C TYR A 183 -0.30 12.89 -0.32
N ASN A 184 0.74 12.35 -0.94
CA ASN A 184 0.73 11.00 -1.50
C ASN A 184 0.39 9.92 -0.46
N LEU A 185 0.84 10.07 0.78
CA LEU A 185 0.50 9.14 1.85
C LEU A 185 -0.97 9.26 2.28
N LEU A 186 -1.49 10.48 2.39
CA LEU A 186 -2.88 10.77 2.78
C LEU A 186 -3.89 10.50 1.66
N GLU A 187 -3.47 10.36 0.42
CA GLU A 187 -4.36 9.96 -0.67
C GLU A 187 -4.73 8.45 -0.58
N ARG A 188 -3.83 7.61 -0.06
CA ARG A 188 -3.94 6.14 -0.09
C ARG A 188 -5.09 5.54 0.72
N ASP A 189 -5.81 4.59 0.12
CA ASP A 189 -6.86 3.82 0.80
C ASP A 189 -6.33 2.63 1.62
N ASP A 190 -5.07 2.26 1.45
CA ASP A 190 -4.49 1.04 2.02
C ASP A 190 -3.60 1.28 3.26
N LEU A 191 -3.78 2.42 3.94
CA LEU A 191 -3.07 2.79 5.17
C LEU A 191 -3.87 2.36 6.43
N PRO A 192 -3.57 1.22 7.10
CA PRO A 192 -4.35 0.69 8.22
C PRO A 192 -4.15 1.48 9.53
N VAL A 193 -4.73 2.66 9.63
CA VAL A 193 -4.67 3.46 10.84
C VAL A 193 -6.01 4.16 11.06
N GLU A 194 -6.40 4.33 12.32
CA GLU A 194 -7.63 5.03 12.65
C GLU A 194 -7.55 6.48 12.15
N GLU A 195 -8.59 6.96 11.46
CA GLU A 195 -8.55 8.29 10.80
C GLU A 195 -8.33 9.43 11.81
N VAL A 196 -8.75 9.25 13.06
CA VAL A 196 -8.47 10.20 14.15
C VAL A 196 -6.97 10.37 14.41
N ILE A 197 -6.16 9.32 14.27
CA ILE A 197 -4.70 9.40 14.44
C ILE A 197 -4.07 10.14 13.26
N ILE A 198 -4.57 9.91 12.05
CA ILE A 198 -4.16 10.68 10.87
C ILE A 198 -4.44 12.16 11.07
N TRP A 199 -5.65 12.50 11.55
CA TRP A 199 -6.03 13.86 11.87
C TRP A 199 -5.05 14.50 12.88
N GLU A 200 -4.80 13.84 14.01
CA GLU A 200 -3.88 14.36 15.03
C GLU A 200 -2.46 14.59 14.48
N CYS A 201 -1.99 13.69 13.62
CA CYS A 201 -0.68 13.82 13.00
C CYS A 201 -0.63 14.88 11.90
N LEU A 202 -1.70 15.07 11.14
CA LEU A 202 -1.81 16.18 10.19
C LEU A 202 -1.78 17.53 10.91
N ILE A 203 -2.46 17.65 12.05
CA ILE A 203 -2.40 18.85 12.89
C ILE A 203 -0.97 19.08 13.40
N LYS A 204 -0.31 18.05 13.92
CA LYS A 204 1.08 18.15 14.40
C LYS A 204 2.04 18.57 13.29
N TRP A 205 1.93 17.96 12.11
CA TRP A 205 2.71 18.33 10.92
C TRP A 205 2.41 19.77 10.50
N GLY A 206 1.13 20.16 10.44
CA GLY A 206 0.72 21.51 10.06
C GLY A 206 1.26 22.59 10.99
N ILE A 207 1.26 22.35 12.31
CA ILE A 207 1.83 23.27 13.29
C ILE A 207 3.34 23.44 13.06
N GLU A 208 4.08 22.35 12.86
CA GLU A 208 5.53 22.38 12.61
C GLU A 208 5.88 23.10 11.30
N GLN A 209 5.06 22.91 10.26
CA GLN A 209 5.30 23.47 8.93
C GLN A 209 4.75 24.88 8.74
N THR A 210 3.99 25.42 9.69
CA THR A 210 3.41 26.77 9.59
C THR A 210 4.35 27.81 10.22
N PRO A 211 4.90 28.76 9.45
CA PRO A 211 5.72 29.83 9.99
C PRO A 211 4.96 30.63 11.06
N GLY A 212 5.63 30.97 12.17
CA GLY A 212 5.03 31.72 13.28
C GLY A 212 4.54 30.86 14.46
N PHE A 213 4.66 29.53 14.38
CA PHE A 213 4.44 28.61 15.50
C PHE A 213 5.72 28.23 16.28
N GLU A 214 6.88 28.76 15.88
CA GLU A 214 8.24 28.31 16.19
C GLU A 214 8.71 28.40 17.67
N SER A 215 7.84 28.71 18.64
CA SER A 215 8.19 28.60 20.05
C SER A 215 6.98 28.27 20.94
N ASN A 216 6.87 27.01 21.39
CA ASN A 216 5.99 26.55 22.47
C ASN A 216 4.46 26.71 22.29
N ASN A 217 3.93 26.58 21.08
CA ASN A 217 2.49 26.79 20.81
C ASN A 217 1.66 25.53 20.56
N ASN A 218 2.00 24.39 21.20
CA ASN A 218 1.06 23.25 21.29
C ASN A 218 -0.19 23.59 22.12
N ASP A 219 -0.18 24.71 22.85
CA ASP A 219 -1.32 25.17 23.63
C ASP A 219 -2.25 26.06 22.78
N ARG A 220 -3.34 25.45 22.29
CA ARG A 220 -4.39 26.12 21.52
C ARG A 220 -5.00 27.33 22.22
N THR A 221 -4.93 27.41 23.56
CA THR A 221 -5.51 28.55 24.30
C THR A 221 -4.80 29.87 24.03
N LYS A 222 -3.60 29.83 23.46
CA LYS A 222 -2.78 30.99 23.12
C LYS A 222 -2.94 31.44 21.66
N TRP A 223 -3.69 30.71 20.85
CA TRP A 223 -3.80 30.97 19.41
C TRP A 223 -4.73 32.16 19.15
N ASN A 224 -4.28 33.08 18.30
CA ASN A 224 -5.10 34.15 17.77
C ASN A 224 -5.69 33.76 16.40
N ASN A 225 -6.49 34.65 15.79
CA ASN A 225 -7.07 34.39 14.47
C ASN A 225 -6.00 34.20 13.38
N GLU A 226 -4.91 34.96 13.41
CA GLU A 226 -3.82 34.85 12.44
C GLU A 226 -3.15 33.47 12.49
N ASN A 227 -3.00 32.88 13.67
CA ASN A 227 -2.50 31.51 13.84
C ASN A 227 -3.41 30.48 13.15
N TYR A 228 -4.73 30.60 13.33
CA TYR A 228 -5.68 29.70 12.67
C TYR A 228 -5.72 29.89 11.16
N GLU A 229 -5.65 31.14 10.68
CA GLU A 229 -5.60 31.44 9.26
C GLU A 229 -4.33 30.86 8.61
N ALA A 230 -3.16 31.07 9.23
CA ALA A 230 -1.90 30.51 8.73
C ALA A 230 -1.93 28.97 8.67
N LEU A 231 -2.43 28.32 9.73
CA LEU A 231 -2.57 26.86 9.76
C LEU A 231 -3.58 26.36 8.74
N ARG A 232 -4.67 27.10 8.52
CA ARG A 232 -5.67 26.80 7.49
C ARG A 232 -5.04 26.80 6.10
N GLU A 233 -4.23 27.81 5.78
CA GLU A 233 -3.57 27.88 4.48
C GLU A 233 -2.63 26.68 4.28
N THR A 234 -1.80 26.35 5.29
CA THR A 234 -0.90 25.19 5.27
C THR A 234 -1.65 23.86 5.07
N LEU A 235 -2.79 23.68 5.75
CA LEU A 235 -3.52 22.42 5.75
C LEU A 235 -4.59 22.30 4.65
N SER A 236 -4.90 23.39 3.96
CA SER A 236 -6.02 23.50 3.01
C SER A 236 -6.12 22.35 2.00
N GLN A 237 -5.00 21.94 1.40
CA GLN A 237 -4.95 20.86 0.41
C GLN A 237 -5.11 19.45 1.02
N PHE A 238 -4.85 19.30 2.32
CA PHE A 238 -4.87 18.01 3.01
C PHE A 238 -6.21 17.73 3.70
N ILE A 239 -6.94 18.77 4.14
CA ILE A 239 -8.24 18.61 4.79
C ILE A 239 -9.23 17.77 3.97
N PRO A 240 -9.35 17.94 2.63
CA PRO A 240 -10.23 17.10 1.81
C PRO A 240 -9.84 15.61 1.77
N LEU A 241 -8.60 15.26 2.13
CA LEU A 241 -8.12 13.87 2.16
C LEU A 241 -8.50 13.14 3.46
N ILE A 242 -9.03 13.86 4.45
CA ILE A 242 -9.44 13.28 5.74
C ILE A 242 -10.82 12.64 5.60
N ARG A 243 -10.93 11.36 5.97
CA ARG A 243 -12.20 10.60 5.99
C ARG A 243 -12.98 10.90 7.27
N PHE A 244 -13.48 12.13 7.41
CA PHE A 244 -14.16 12.60 8.64
C PHE A 244 -15.32 11.69 9.11
N VAL A 245 -15.98 10.98 8.19
CA VAL A 245 -17.06 10.02 8.50
C VAL A 245 -16.58 8.76 9.20
N GLU A 246 -15.28 8.47 9.15
CA GLU A 246 -14.62 7.34 9.82
C GLU A 246 -14.07 7.71 11.20
N ILE A 247 -14.22 8.97 11.62
CA ILE A 247 -13.89 9.43 12.97
C ILE A 247 -15.10 9.15 13.89
N SER A 248 -14.87 8.77 15.14
CA SER A 248 -15.98 8.56 16.08
C SER A 248 -16.61 9.90 16.47
N ALA A 249 -17.91 9.93 16.80
CA ALA A 249 -18.55 11.17 17.25
C ALA A 249 -17.89 11.76 18.50
N ALA A 250 -17.41 10.90 19.41
CA ALA A 250 -16.66 11.31 20.59
C ALA A 250 -15.35 12.01 20.20
N ASP A 251 -14.54 11.37 19.35
CA ASP A 251 -13.27 11.92 18.87
C ASP A 251 -13.47 13.19 18.04
N TYR A 252 -14.52 13.26 17.22
CA TYR A 252 -14.87 14.47 16.48
C TYR A 252 -15.07 15.64 17.44
N LEU A 253 -15.91 15.47 18.48
CA LEU A 253 -16.20 16.52 19.45
C LEU A 253 -14.95 16.97 20.22
N THR A 254 -14.05 16.05 20.59
CA THR A 254 -12.90 16.35 21.45
C THR A 254 -11.64 16.75 20.68
N LYS A 255 -11.43 16.22 19.47
CA LYS A 255 -10.16 16.33 18.73
C LYS A 255 -10.26 17.08 17.41
N VAL A 256 -11.40 17.02 16.71
CA VAL A 256 -11.58 17.67 15.39
C VAL A 256 -12.28 19.02 15.52
N ARG A 257 -13.46 19.05 16.13
CA ARG A 257 -14.30 20.24 16.29
C ARG A 257 -13.58 21.44 16.89
N PRO A 258 -12.61 21.30 17.82
CA PRO A 258 -11.88 22.45 18.33
C PRO A 258 -11.03 23.20 17.29
N TYR A 259 -10.74 22.57 16.14
CA TYR A 259 -10.03 23.16 15.01
C TYR A 259 -10.97 23.60 13.89
N LYS A 260 -12.29 23.72 14.12
CA LYS A 260 -13.26 24.07 13.07
C LYS A 260 -12.88 25.29 12.20
N ALA A 261 -12.13 26.25 12.75
CA ALA A 261 -11.66 27.44 12.03
C ALA A 261 -10.72 27.13 10.84
N ILE A 262 -10.04 25.98 10.86
CA ILE A 262 -9.14 25.57 9.75
C ILE A 262 -9.84 24.66 8.72
N ILE A 263 -11.05 24.20 9.02
CA ILE A 263 -11.80 23.31 8.12
C ILE A 263 -12.61 24.19 7.16
N PRO A 264 -12.51 23.99 5.82
CA PRO A 264 -13.31 24.74 4.86
C PRO A 264 -14.81 24.66 5.18
N ASN A 265 -15.53 25.78 5.11
CA ASN A 265 -16.93 25.87 5.55
C ASN A 265 -17.85 24.82 4.91
N ILE A 266 -17.63 24.48 3.64
CA ILE A 266 -18.40 23.43 2.93
C ILE A 266 -18.21 22.08 3.62
N ILE A 267 -16.95 21.69 3.89
CA ILE A 267 -16.62 20.45 4.59
C ILE A 267 -17.16 20.48 6.02
N HIS A 268 -16.95 21.59 6.74
CA HIS A 268 -17.43 21.73 8.12
C HIS A 268 -18.94 21.51 8.23
N ASN A 269 -19.73 22.15 7.37
CA ASN A 269 -21.19 22.00 7.37
C ASN A 269 -21.63 20.57 7.07
N GLU A 270 -21.04 19.92 6.06
CA GLU A 270 -21.37 18.52 5.73
C GLU A 270 -21.01 17.55 6.87
N VAL A 271 -19.87 17.77 7.53
CA VAL A 271 -19.44 16.98 8.68
C VAL A 271 -20.37 17.19 9.88
N GLU A 272 -20.79 18.43 10.17
CA GLU A 272 -21.76 18.68 11.24
C GLU A 272 -23.12 18.03 10.93
N GLU A 273 -23.64 18.15 9.71
CA GLU A 273 -24.88 17.47 9.31
C GLU A 273 -24.78 15.94 9.45
N PHE A 274 -23.63 15.35 9.14
CA PHE A 274 -23.40 13.93 9.37
C PHE A 274 -23.50 13.55 10.85
N TYR A 275 -22.78 14.24 11.73
CA TYR A 275 -22.76 13.89 13.15
C TYR A 275 -24.05 14.23 13.91
N PHE A 276 -24.77 15.29 13.51
CA PHE A 276 -25.99 15.71 14.18
C PHE A 276 -27.26 15.09 13.59
N ASN A 277 -27.32 14.91 12.27
CA ASN A 277 -28.53 14.50 11.56
C ASN A 277 -28.39 13.16 10.81
N GLY A 278 -27.18 12.59 10.74
CA GLY A 278 -26.91 11.36 9.99
C GLY A 278 -26.88 11.53 8.47
N THR A 279 -26.81 12.78 7.97
CA THR A 279 -26.74 13.07 6.54
C THR A 279 -25.38 12.69 5.97
N ILE A 280 -25.35 11.97 4.84
CA ILE A 280 -24.09 11.57 4.21
C ILE A 280 -23.48 12.78 3.47
N PRO A 281 -22.20 13.13 3.73
CA PRO A 281 -21.50 14.20 3.01
C PRO A 281 -21.39 13.93 1.50
N LYS A 282 -21.49 14.98 0.68
CA LYS A 282 -21.40 14.86 -0.78
C LYS A 282 -19.98 15.07 -1.28
N THR A 283 -19.23 15.98 -0.65
CA THR A 283 -17.90 16.41 -1.12
C THR A 283 -16.75 15.58 -0.57
N ILE A 284 -16.92 14.92 0.59
CA ILE A 284 -15.87 14.18 1.31
C ILE A 284 -16.19 12.68 1.46
N ASN A 285 -16.76 12.07 0.42
CA ASN A 285 -17.14 10.65 0.43
C ASN A 285 -15.98 9.72 0.04
N LEU A 286 -14.83 9.86 0.71
CA LEU A 286 -13.68 8.97 0.54
C LEU A 286 -13.95 7.63 1.25
N PRO A 287 -13.48 6.49 0.70
CA PRO A 287 -13.65 5.19 1.33
C PRO A 287 -12.76 5.06 2.59
N PRO A 288 -13.12 4.23 3.59
CA PRO A 288 -12.29 4.01 4.77
C PRO A 288 -10.91 3.44 4.44
N ARG A 289 -9.89 3.76 5.26
CA ARG A 289 -8.55 3.19 5.11
C ARG A 289 -8.44 1.86 5.87
N VAL A 290 -8.68 0.75 5.18
CA VAL A 290 -8.83 -0.57 5.82
C VAL A 290 -7.52 -1.39 5.85
N GLY A 291 -6.43 -0.83 5.31
CA GLY A 291 -5.14 -1.52 5.17
C GLY A 291 -5.10 -2.62 4.13
N LYS A 292 -4.02 -3.42 4.15
CA LYS A 292 -3.80 -4.63 3.33
C LYS A 292 -4.79 -5.79 3.62
N SER A 293 -6.03 -5.52 4.03
CA SER A 293 -7.07 -6.54 3.83
C SER A 293 -7.34 -6.63 2.33
N HIS A 294 -6.47 -7.36 1.62
CA HIS A 294 -6.48 -7.42 0.17
C HIS A 294 -7.57 -8.38 -0.28
N ILE A 295 -8.49 -7.88 -1.09
CA ILE A 295 -9.39 -8.70 -1.88
C ILE A 295 -9.39 -8.16 -3.30
N GLU A 296 -8.95 -8.99 -4.24
CA GLU A 296 -9.03 -8.67 -5.67
C GLU A 296 -10.34 -9.24 -6.24
N SER A 297 -11.46 -8.58 -5.93
CA SER A 297 -12.79 -8.98 -6.37
C SER A 297 -13.28 -8.15 -7.55
N LYS A 298 -13.94 -8.81 -8.52
CA LYS A 298 -14.71 -8.14 -9.59
C LYS A 298 -16.16 -7.88 -9.20
N ILE A 299 -16.62 -8.48 -8.10
CA ILE A 299 -18.02 -8.39 -7.64
C ILE A 299 -18.19 -7.28 -6.59
N ILE A 300 -17.23 -7.10 -5.68
CA ILE A 300 -17.34 -6.15 -4.56
C ILE A 300 -16.15 -5.21 -4.43
N LYS A 301 -16.38 -4.05 -3.81
CA LYS A 301 -15.35 -3.07 -3.45
C LYS A 301 -14.86 -3.24 -2.01
N ILE A 302 -13.72 -2.61 -1.68
CA ILE A 302 -13.06 -2.74 -0.37
C ILE A 302 -13.94 -2.32 0.83
N LYS A 303 -14.91 -1.42 0.62
CA LYS A 303 -15.86 -1.04 1.68
C LYS A 303 -16.75 -2.21 2.12
N LEU A 304 -17.10 -3.12 1.21
CA LEU A 304 -17.92 -4.30 1.53
C LEU A 304 -17.10 -5.35 2.29
N ILE A 305 -15.80 -5.46 2.02
CA ILE A 305 -14.97 -6.44 2.72
C ILE A 305 -14.85 -6.13 4.21
N SER A 306 -14.75 -4.85 4.60
CA SER A 306 -14.70 -4.47 6.01
C SER A 306 -15.92 -4.95 6.79
N THR A 307 -17.10 -4.87 6.15
CA THR A 307 -18.37 -5.33 6.70
C THR A 307 -18.42 -6.85 6.83
N ILE A 308 -17.97 -7.57 5.80
CA ILE A 308 -17.88 -9.03 5.85
C ILE A 308 -16.95 -9.46 6.98
N ILE A 309 -15.79 -8.79 7.15
CA ILE A 309 -14.88 -9.12 8.24
C ILE A 309 -15.53 -8.82 9.61
N ASN A 310 -16.29 -7.75 9.75
CA ASN A 310 -17.06 -7.50 10.97
C ASN A 310 -18.02 -8.65 11.26
N TRP A 311 -18.70 -9.18 10.25
CA TRP A 311 -19.59 -10.33 10.41
C TRP A 311 -18.88 -11.62 10.79
N ILE A 312 -17.69 -11.88 10.23
CA ILE A 312 -16.81 -12.99 10.62
C ILE A 312 -16.44 -12.86 12.11
N ASN A 313 -16.12 -11.65 12.57
CA ASN A 313 -15.79 -11.35 13.96
C ASN A 313 -17.02 -11.20 14.89
N LYS A 314 -18.23 -11.53 14.42
CA LYS A 314 -19.49 -11.36 15.17
C LYS A 314 -19.77 -9.93 15.66
N LYS A 315 -19.31 -8.92 14.90
CA LYS A 315 -19.57 -7.51 15.15
C LYS A 315 -20.73 -6.99 14.29
N ASP A 316 -21.24 -5.81 14.66
CA ASP A 316 -22.19 -5.05 13.85
C ASP A 316 -21.57 -4.69 12.48
N ALA A 317 -22.39 -4.63 11.44
CA ALA A 317 -21.96 -4.28 10.09
C ALA A 317 -21.20 -2.94 10.05
N LYS A 318 -21.64 -1.96 10.84
CA LYS A 318 -21.09 -0.60 10.92
C LYS A 318 -20.04 -0.44 12.03
N ALA A 319 -19.60 -1.54 12.64
CA ALA A 319 -18.57 -1.46 13.68
C ALA A 319 -17.27 -0.91 13.10
N ILE A 320 -16.77 0.18 13.70
CA ILE A 320 -15.47 0.75 13.36
C ILE A 320 -14.39 -0.24 13.79
N ARG A 321 -13.52 -0.60 12.85
CA ARG A 321 -12.40 -1.51 13.11
C ARG A 321 -11.25 -0.75 13.75
N ASN A 322 -10.60 -1.35 14.73
CA ASN A 322 -9.41 -0.79 15.39
C ASN A 322 -8.22 -1.75 15.30
N LYS A 323 -7.06 -1.30 15.79
CA LYS A 323 -5.80 -2.07 15.80
C LYS A 323 -5.84 -3.47 16.40
N ASN A 324 -6.76 -3.72 17.33
CA ASN A 324 -6.88 -5.00 18.00
C ASN A 324 -7.76 -5.97 17.19
N ASP A 325 -8.37 -5.49 16.11
CA ASP A 325 -9.21 -6.31 15.25
C ASP A 325 -8.37 -7.16 14.32
N SER A 326 -8.77 -8.43 14.25
CA SER A 326 -8.10 -9.40 13.40
C SER A 326 -8.15 -8.96 11.94
N LEU A 327 -6.99 -8.92 11.31
CA LEU A 327 -6.84 -8.70 9.88
C LEU A 327 -7.09 -10.02 9.15
N TYR A 328 -7.53 -9.90 7.90
CA TYR A 328 -7.84 -11.06 7.06
C TYR A 328 -7.32 -10.81 5.65
N ASN A 329 -6.76 -11.85 5.05
CA ASN A 329 -6.43 -11.91 3.65
C ASN A 329 -7.44 -12.80 2.91
N PHE A 330 -7.81 -12.40 1.70
CA PHE A 330 -8.80 -13.10 0.87
C PHE A 330 -8.12 -13.57 -0.42
N ASP A 331 -7.65 -14.81 -0.40
CA ASP A 331 -6.97 -15.39 -1.57
C ASP A 331 -8.01 -15.91 -2.55
N LEU A 332 -8.07 -15.35 -3.76
CA LEU A 332 -8.97 -15.84 -4.80
C LEU A 332 -8.59 -17.28 -5.19
N ILE A 333 -9.51 -18.22 -4.96
CA ILE A 333 -9.33 -19.65 -5.30
C ILE A 333 -10.19 -20.10 -6.48
N TYR A 334 -11.23 -19.34 -6.81
CA TYR A 334 -12.12 -19.63 -7.92
C TYR A 334 -12.77 -18.37 -8.47
N ARG A 335 -12.84 -18.28 -9.80
CA ARG A 335 -13.57 -17.24 -10.53
C ARG A 335 -14.32 -17.87 -11.70
N GLY A 336 -15.62 -17.66 -11.75
CA GLY A 336 -16.52 -18.21 -12.75
C GLY A 336 -16.12 -17.86 -14.17
N SER A 337 -15.80 -16.59 -14.44
CA SER A 337 -15.33 -16.15 -15.77
C SER A 337 -14.02 -16.79 -16.24
N GLN A 338 -13.21 -17.35 -15.34
CA GLN A 338 -11.94 -18.01 -15.68
C GLN A 338 -12.07 -19.54 -15.75
N SER A 339 -12.90 -20.14 -14.90
CA SER A 339 -12.99 -21.60 -14.73
C SER A 339 -14.31 -22.22 -15.24
N GLY A 340 -15.24 -21.39 -15.74
CA GLY A 340 -16.60 -21.77 -16.11
C GLY A 340 -17.53 -21.84 -14.89
N ILE A 341 -18.81 -21.49 -15.06
CA ILE A 341 -19.80 -21.45 -13.98
C ILE A 341 -20.64 -22.74 -14.00
N ASN A 342 -20.22 -23.76 -13.24
CA ASN A 342 -20.98 -24.98 -13.03
C ASN A 342 -20.55 -25.69 -11.74
N ASN A 343 -21.28 -26.75 -11.36
CA ASN A 343 -21.01 -27.50 -10.12
C ASN A 343 -19.61 -28.09 -10.08
N ASN A 344 -19.18 -28.72 -11.19
CA ASN A 344 -17.92 -29.44 -11.25
C ASN A 344 -16.72 -28.48 -11.14
N SER A 345 -16.74 -27.37 -11.88
CA SER A 345 -15.67 -26.38 -11.83
C SER A 345 -15.52 -25.76 -10.43
N PHE A 346 -16.64 -25.42 -9.78
CA PHE A 346 -16.62 -24.90 -8.42
C PHE A 346 -16.07 -25.94 -7.42
N ARG A 347 -16.65 -27.15 -7.40
CA ARG A 347 -16.24 -28.21 -6.46
C ARG A 347 -14.76 -28.56 -6.60
N ASN A 348 -14.24 -28.66 -7.82
CA ASN A 348 -12.83 -28.99 -8.07
C ASN A 348 -11.85 -27.99 -7.45
N LYS A 349 -12.27 -26.75 -7.21
CA LYS A 349 -11.44 -25.67 -6.65
C LYS A 349 -11.76 -25.34 -5.20
N CYS A 350 -13.03 -25.46 -4.81
CA CYS A 350 -13.55 -24.93 -3.54
C CYS A 350 -13.95 -25.99 -2.52
N ASN A 351 -13.89 -27.28 -2.87
CA ASN A 351 -14.22 -28.37 -1.95
C ASN A 351 -13.06 -28.64 -0.96
N LEU A 352 -12.80 -27.65 -0.09
CA LEU A 352 -11.70 -27.62 0.89
C LEU A 352 -12.29 -27.57 2.30
N ARG A 353 -11.56 -28.06 3.31
CA ARG A 353 -11.86 -27.86 4.74
C ARG A 353 -11.14 -26.63 5.28
N LEU A 354 -11.46 -25.47 4.72
CA LEU A 354 -10.86 -24.19 5.07
C LEU A 354 -11.95 -23.11 5.12
N PRO A 355 -11.70 -21.98 5.80
CA PRO A 355 -12.59 -20.83 5.73
C PRO A 355 -12.73 -20.33 4.29
N ILE A 356 -13.96 -20.28 3.79
CA ILE A 356 -14.28 -19.86 2.43
C ILE A 356 -15.37 -18.79 2.45
N LEU A 357 -15.13 -17.71 1.71
CA LEU A 357 -16.12 -16.71 1.33
C LEU A 357 -16.52 -16.94 -0.13
N VAL A 358 -17.81 -17.00 -0.42
CA VAL A 358 -18.37 -17.05 -1.77
C VAL A 358 -19.12 -15.75 -2.04
N LEU A 359 -18.89 -15.15 -3.19
CA LEU A 359 -19.56 -13.95 -3.70
C LEU A 359 -20.21 -14.27 -5.04
N ILE A 360 -21.47 -13.91 -5.21
CA ILE A 360 -22.25 -14.22 -6.42
C ILE A 360 -22.94 -12.95 -6.94
N LYS A 361 -22.70 -12.63 -8.20
CA LYS A 361 -23.41 -11.59 -8.96
C LYS A 361 -24.43 -12.25 -9.89
N CYS A 362 -25.67 -11.76 -9.88
CA CYS A 362 -26.76 -12.32 -10.68
C CYS A 362 -27.12 -11.46 -11.89
N GLN A 363 -27.38 -12.11 -13.04
CA GLN A 363 -27.74 -11.44 -14.28
C GLN A 363 -29.06 -10.67 -14.13
N ASN A 364 -29.16 -9.54 -14.83
CA ASN A 364 -30.38 -8.70 -14.90
C ASN A 364 -30.91 -8.23 -13.54
N THR A 365 -30.08 -8.26 -12.49
CA THR A 365 -30.42 -7.74 -11.16
C THR A 365 -29.26 -6.92 -10.60
N LYS A 366 -29.55 -6.05 -9.63
CA LYS A 366 -28.51 -5.39 -8.82
C LYS A 366 -28.13 -6.19 -7.58
N LYS A 367 -28.66 -7.41 -7.44
CA LYS A 367 -28.52 -8.23 -6.25
C LYS A 367 -27.18 -8.97 -6.27
N ILE A 368 -26.46 -8.86 -5.17
CA ILE A 368 -25.28 -9.67 -4.88
C ILE A 368 -25.62 -10.54 -3.68
N PHE A 369 -25.30 -11.82 -3.81
CA PHE A 369 -25.43 -12.81 -2.75
C PHE A 369 -24.04 -13.25 -2.28
N GLY A 370 -23.98 -13.78 -1.07
CA GLY A 370 -22.75 -14.36 -0.58
C GLY A 370 -22.96 -15.29 0.60
N GLY A 371 -21.95 -16.08 0.89
CA GLY A 371 -21.93 -16.98 2.03
C GLY A 371 -20.53 -17.17 2.54
N TYR A 372 -20.37 -17.18 3.86
CA TYR A 372 -19.12 -17.50 4.53
C TYR A 372 -19.29 -18.76 5.36
N THR A 373 -18.32 -19.66 5.25
CA THR A 373 -18.21 -20.84 6.11
C THR A 373 -16.78 -20.94 6.64
N PRO A 374 -16.55 -21.07 7.96
CA PRO A 374 -15.22 -21.30 8.51
C PRO A 374 -14.73 -22.75 8.35
N VAL A 375 -15.63 -23.68 8.02
CA VAL A 375 -15.34 -25.12 7.92
C VAL A 375 -15.20 -25.60 6.47
N GLY A 376 -15.57 -24.76 5.51
CA GLY A 376 -15.54 -25.09 4.08
C GLY A 376 -16.71 -25.99 3.66
N PHE A 377 -16.52 -26.75 2.57
CA PHE A 377 -17.60 -27.52 1.91
C PHE A 377 -17.39 -29.06 1.90
N TYR A 378 -16.24 -29.57 2.37
CA TYR A 378 -15.90 -31.01 2.24
C TYR A 378 -15.95 -31.83 3.54
N SER A 379 -16.45 -33.07 3.45
CA SER A 379 -16.25 -34.13 4.44
C SER A 379 -15.65 -35.39 3.79
N ASN A 380 -14.59 -35.95 4.39
CA ASN A 380 -13.77 -37.02 3.80
C ASN A 380 -14.51 -38.36 3.58
N ASP A 381 -15.68 -38.58 4.17
CA ASP A 381 -16.23 -39.94 4.30
C ASP A 381 -17.63 -40.15 3.68
N SER A 382 -18.24 -39.12 3.08
CA SER A 382 -19.50 -39.27 2.36
C SER A 382 -19.70 -38.18 1.30
N ILE A 383 -20.13 -38.59 0.09
CA ILE A 383 -20.46 -37.67 -1.02
C ILE A 383 -21.63 -36.75 -0.66
N ASP A 384 -22.52 -37.26 0.19
CA ASP A 384 -23.64 -36.53 0.79
C ASP A 384 -23.45 -36.43 2.30
N GLY A 385 -23.56 -35.23 2.86
CA GLY A 385 -23.34 -35.03 4.29
C GLY A 385 -23.66 -33.63 4.77
N LEU A 386 -24.04 -33.55 6.03
CA LEU A 386 -24.25 -32.30 6.75
C LEU A 386 -22.95 -31.93 7.48
N ILE A 387 -22.54 -30.66 7.40
CA ILE A 387 -21.32 -30.18 8.03
C ILE A 387 -21.69 -29.14 9.09
N TYR A 388 -21.29 -29.44 10.32
CA TYR A 388 -21.51 -28.59 11.49
C TYR A 388 -20.76 -27.25 11.38
N SER A 389 -21.44 -26.13 11.66
CA SER A 389 -20.81 -24.83 11.85
C SER A 389 -21.66 -23.87 12.66
N GLU A 390 -21.07 -23.22 13.66
CA GLU A 390 -21.73 -22.19 14.48
C GLU A 390 -21.58 -20.77 13.91
N ASN A 391 -20.65 -20.60 12.98
CA ASN A 391 -20.18 -19.27 12.54
C ASN A 391 -20.37 -19.05 11.04
N SER A 392 -21.11 -19.94 10.37
CA SER A 392 -21.51 -19.75 8.98
C SER A 392 -22.62 -18.70 8.88
N PHE A 393 -22.61 -17.93 7.80
CA PHE A 393 -23.65 -16.95 7.55
C PHE A 393 -23.82 -16.73 6.04
N ILE A 394 -25.02 -16.32 5.66
CA ILE A 394 -25.36 -15.93 4.30
C ILE A 394 -25.84 -14.47 4.24
N PHE A 395 -25.58 -13.93 3.06
CA PHE A 395 -25.61 -12.55 2.61
C PHE A 395 -26.55 -12.13 1.49
N SER A 396 -27.14 -10.95 1.54
CA SER A 396 -27.46 -10.22 0.31
C SER A 396 -27.35 -8.71 0.46
N PHE A 397 -27.14 -8.01 -0.65
CA PHE A 397 -27.29 -6.56 -0.74
C PHE A 397 -27.55 -6.11 -2.18
N GLU A 398 -27.98 -4.87 -2.35
CA GLU A 398 -28.15 -4.22 -3.65
C GLU A 398 -27.04 -3.20 -3.88
N ASP A 399 -26.43 -3.27 -5.07
CA ASP A 399 -25.38 -2.36 -5.56
C ASP A 399 -23.99 -2.57 -4.91
N ASP A 400 -22.92 -2.41 -5.69
CA ASP A 400 -21.53 -2.58 -5.27
C ASP A 400 -20.96 -1.35 -4.54
N THR A 401 -21.73 -0.25 -4.49
CA THR A 401 -21.28 1.07 -4.06
C THR A 401 -21.89 1.57 -2.74
N TYR A 402 -23.16 1.28 -2.44
CA TYR A 402 -23.88 1.99 -1.37
C TYR A 402 -24.63 1.14 -0.34
N MET A 403 -24.39 -0.18 -0.26
CA MET A 403 -24.83 -1.00 0.88
C MET A 403 -26.34 -0.84 1.19
N LYS A 404 -27.18 -0.71 0.15
CA LYS A 404 -28.63 -0.63 0.33
C LYS A 404 -29.20 -2.03 0.51
N ASN A 405 -30.20 -2.14 1.36
CA ASN A 405 -30.96 -3.38 1.56
C ASN A 405 -30.10 -4.59 1.97
N ILE A 406 -29.09 -4.36 2.83
CA ILE A 406 -28.27 -5.44 3.38
C ILE A 406 -29.12 -6.39 4.22
N LYS A 407 -29.01 -7.68 3.91
CA LYS A 407 -29.53 -8.77 4.73
C LYS A 407 -28.39 -9.67 5.15
N LEU A 408 -28.25 -9.86 6.46
CA LEU A 408 -27.40 -10.87 7.06
C LEU A 408 -28.29 -11.93 7.71
N SER A 409 -27.94 -13.19 7.48
CA SER A 409 -28.62 -14.33 8.08
C SER A 409 -27.58 -15.31 8.61
N ARG A 410 -27.55 -15.51 9.93
CA ARG A 410 -26.62 -16.46 10.54
C ARG A 410 -27.26 -17.84 10.65
N VAL A 411 -26.44 -18.87 10.70
CA VAL A 411 -26.92 -20.22 10.97
C VAL A 411 -27.50 -20.33 12.39
N ILE A 412 -28.63 -21.03 12.52
CA ILE A 412 -29.28 -21.36 13.80
C ILE A 412 -29.29 -22.87 14.07
N SER A 413 -29.42 -23.70 13.02
CA SER A 413 -29.27 -25.15 13.12
C SER A 413 -27.85 -25.54 12.73
N TYR A 414 -26.93 -25.55 13.69
CA TYR A 414 -25.50 -25.69 13.42
C TYR A 414 -25.14 -26.98 12.68
N ASP A 415 -25.82 -28.10 12.96
CA ASP A 415 -25.62 -29.37 12.26
C ASP A 415 -25.94 -29.28 10.76
N TYR A 416 -26.81 -28.35 10.36
CA TYR A 416 -27.29 -28.16 8.99
C TYR A 416 -26.63 -26.97 8.30
N ALA A 417 -25.54 -26.42 8.86
CA ALA A 417 -24.94 -25.18 8.37
C ALA A 417 -24.56 -25.25 6.89
N ILE A 418 -23.97 -26.37 6.47
CA ILE A 418 -23.60 -26.66 5.09
C ILE A 418 -24.12 -28.05 4.72
N TYR A 419 -24.76 -28.14 3.55
CA TYR A 419 -25.14 -29.41 2.95
C TYR A 419 -24.18 -29.71 1.79
N ASN A 420 -23.36 -30.75 1.94
CA ASN A 420 -22.52 -31.22 0.85
C ASN A 420 -23.27 -32.30 0.08
N ASN A 421 -23.53 -32.07 -1.20
CA ASN A 421 -24.13 -33.05 -2.11
C ASN A 421 -23.64 -32.74 -3.54
N TYR A 422 -23.34 -33.77 -4.33
CA TYR A 422 -22.78 -33.66 -5.70
C TYR A 422 -23.66 -32.88 -6.70
N TYR A 423 -24.96 -32.76 -6.44
CA TYR A 423 -25.88 -31.96 -7.25
C TYR A 423 -25.64 -30.45 -7.14
N TYR A 424 -24.85 -29.99 -6.16
CA TYR A 424 -24.58 -28.57 -5.94
C TYR A 424 -23.11 -28.23 -6.05
N GLY A 425 -22.83 -27.00 -6.52
CA GLY A 425 -21.51 -26.38 -6.39
C GLY A 425 -21.20 -26.09 -4.93
N PHE A 426 -22.14 -25.42 -4.25
CA PHE A 426 -22.18 -25.20 -2.81
C PHE A 426 -23.64 -25.19 -2.34
N ASN A 427 -23.87 -25.48 -1.06
CA ASN A 427 -25.20 -25.36 -0.46
C ASN A 427 -25.08 -25.00 1.03
N PHE A 428 -25.49 -23.78 1.36
CA PHE A 428 -25.64 -23.31 2.73
C PHE A 428 -27.03 -23.66 3.23
N GLY A 429 -27.11 -24.32 4.38
CA GLY A 429 -28.36 -24.50 5.09
C GLY A 429 -29.33 -25.50 4.50
N GLY A 430 -28.99 -26.28 3.47
CA GLY A 430 -29.99 -27.11 2.79
C GLY A 430 -31.02 -26.24 2.06
N ASP A 431 -30.54 -25.52 1.04
CA ASP A 431 -31.29 -24.64 0.13
C ASP A 431 -31.59 -23.22 0.63
N ALA A 432 -30.99 -22.80 1.75
CA ALA A 432 -31.03 -21.39 2.17
C ALA A 432 -30.27 -20.51 1.15
N LEU A 433 -29.11 -20.98 0.68
CA LEU A 433 -28.40 -20.42 -0.47
C LEU A 433 -27.59 -21.53 -1.16
N CYS A 434 -27.97 -21.92 -2.37
CA CYS A 434 -27.29 -23.00 -3.09
C CYS A 434 -27.13 -22.74 -4.59
N MET A 435 -26.08 -23.32 -5.15
CA MET A 435 -25.75 -23.26 -6.58
C MET A 435 -25.99 -24.61 -7.23
N GLU A 436 -26.83 -24.63 -8.26
CA GLU A 436 -27.03 -25.77 -9.15
C GLU A 436 -26.70 -25.35 -10.59
N ASN A 437 -25.54 -25.76 -11.07
CA ASN A 437 -24.94 -25.32 -12.32
C ASN A 437 -24.83 -23.79 -12.38
N GLN A 438 -25.53 -23.13 -13.33
CA GLN A 438 -25.52 -21.68 -13.46
C GLN A 438 -26.67 -21.01 -12.69
N ASN A 439 -27.52 -21.79 -12.02
CA ASN A 439 -28.64 -21.27 -11.25
C ASN A 439 -28.24 -21.08 -9.78
N LEU A 440 -28.68 -19.98 -9.19
CA LEU A 440 -28.60 -19.69 -7.77
C LEU A 440 -30.00 -19.72 -7.18
N TYR A 441 -30.16 -20.48 -6.11
CA TYR A 441 -31.37 -20.51 -5.29
C TYR A 441 -31.08 -19.85 -3.95
N ALA A 442 -31.99 -18.99 -3.51
CA ALA A 442 -31.90 -18.29 -2.24
C ALA A 442 -33.28 -18.32 -1.59
N ASN A 443 -33.46 -19.21 -0.62
CA ASN A 443 -34.77 -19.47 0.00
C ASN A 443 -34.71 -19.23 1.52
N GLY A 444 -35.88 -18.99 2.12
CA GLY A 444 -36.02 -19.03 3.57
C GLY A 444 -36.20 -20.47 4.03
N ASN A 445 -35.47 -20.87 5.08
CA ASN A 445 -35.68 -22.13 5.75
C ASN A 445 -35.46 -22.00 7.27
N GLU A 446 -35.58 -23.12 7.99
CA GLU A 446 -35.45 -23.17 9.46
C GLU A 446 -34.01 -23.25 9.97
N HIS A 447 -33.01 -23.30 9.08
CA HIS A 447 -31.61 -23.49 9.44
C HIS A 447 -30.82 -22.19 9.53
N TYR A 448 -31.32 -21.10 8.93
CA TYR A 448 -30.73 -19.77 8.94
C TYR A 448 -31.75 -18.73 9.43
N GLU A 449 -31.31 -17.70 10.15
CA GLU A 449 -32.17 -16.73 10.87
C GLU A 449 -33.24 -16.06 9.99
N LYS A 450 -32.90 -15.77 8.74
CA LYS A 450 -33.70 -14.96 7.80
C LYS A 450 -33.50 -15.40 6.36
N ASN A 451 -34.50 -15.16 5.52
CA ASN A 451 -34.34 -15.24 4.07
C ASN A 451 -33.53 -14.03 3.55
N VAL A 452 -32.54 -14.28 2.70
CA VAL A 452 -31.74 -13.26 2.02
C VAL A 452 -32.31 -12.86 0.66
N SER A 453 -33.30 -13.58 0.13
CA SER A 453 -34.06 -13.21 -1.07
C SER A 453 -35.44 -12.65 -0.72
N ASP A 454 -35.93 -11.70 -1.52
CA ASP A 454 -37.35 -11.32 -1.55
C ASP A 454 -38.16 -12.14 -2.57
N ASP A 455 -37.46 -12.77 -3.52
CA ASP A 455 -38.06 -13.56 -4.60
C ASP A 455 -38.03 -15.02 -4.16
N ASN A 456 -39.10 -15.45 -3.48
CA ASN A 456 -39.24 -16.84 -3.04
C ASN A 456 -39.42 -17.77 -4.24
N ASN A 457 -38.63 -18.84 -4.30
CA ASN A 457 -38.73 -19.95 -5.27
C ASN A 457 -38.45 -19.59 -6.74
N ILE A 458 -37.86 -18.44 -7.04
CA ILE A 458 -37.42 -18.10 -8.41
C ILE A 458 -35.88 -18.18 -8.46
N PRO A 459 -35.31 -19.05 -9.31
CA PRO A 459 -33.86 -19.12 -9.46
C PRO A 459 -33.31 -17.87 -10.15
N TYR A 460 -32.16 -17.41 -9.68
CA TYR A 460 -31.37 -16.38 -10.34
C TYR A 460 -30.34 -17.04 -11.27
N ILE A 461 -30.01 -16.38 -12.38
CA ILE A 461 -28.91 -16.81 -13.25
C ILE A 461 -27.62 -16.13 -12.79
N ILE A 462 -26.58 -16.92 -12.52
CA ILE A 462 -25.28 -16.42 -12.10
C ILE A 462 -24.58 -15.75 -13.29
N GLU A 463 -24.24 -14.46 -13.12
CA GLU A 463 -23.40 -13.68 -14.04
C GLU A 463 -21.92 -13.93 -13.76
N GLU A 464 -21.54 -13.86 -12.49
CA GLU A 464 -20.18 -14.09 -12.02
C GLU A 464 -20.21 -14.66 -10.60
N ILE A 465 -19.23 -15.51 -10.30
CA ILE A 465 -19.04 -16.09 -8.97
C ILE A 465 -17.55 -16.09 -8.63
N GLU A 466 -17.23 -15.63 -7.44
CA GLU A 466 -15.87 -15.66 -6.89
C GLU A 466 -15.87 -16.40 -5.56
N ALA A 467 -14.87 -17.24 -5.32
CA ALA A 467 -14.64 -17.84 -4.02
C ALA A 467 -13.23 -17.53 -3.54
N PHE A 468 -13.12 -17.19 -2.27
CA PHE A 468 -11.89 -16.79 -1.61
C PHE A 468 -11.60 -17.69 -0.42
N ARG A 469 -10.36 -18.14 -0.29
CA ARG A 469 -9.85 -18.69 0.95
C ARG A 469 -9.61 -17.53 1.92
N VAL A 470 -10.18 -17.61 3.10
CA VAL A 470 -10.09 -16.56 4.11
C VAL A 470 -9.01 -16.95 5.13
N VAL A 471 -7.94 -16.15 5.19
CA VAL A 471 -6.81 -16.38 6.08
C VAL A 471 -6.79 -15.27 7.12
N LYS A 472 -6.91 -15.63 8.40
CA LYS A 472 -6.71 -14.69 9.50
C LYS A 472 -5.21 -14.40 9.63
N LEU A 473 -4.83 -13.13 9.60
CA LEU A 473 -3.44 -12.67 9.72
C LEU A 473 -3.01 -12.49 11.17
#